data_AF-A0A963S9L1-F1
#
_entry.id   AF-A0A963S9L1-F1
#
_cell.length_a   1.000
_cell.length_b   1.000
_cell.length_c   1.000
_cell.angle_alpha   90.00
_cell.angle_beta   90.00
_cell.angle_gamma   90.00
#
_symmetry.space_group_name_H-M   'P 1'
#
loop_
_entity.id
_entity.type
_entity.pdbx_description
1 polymer ?
#
loop_
_entity_poly.entity_id
_entity_poly.type
_entity_poly.pdbx_seq_one_letter_code
_entity_poly.pdbx_strand_id
1 'polypeptide(L)'
;MATTAPESFPVHEEAHHADHDHKPAFFARWFMSTNHKDIGTLYLIFAIIAGIIGGAFSGMMRIELAEPGIQYLDTFTRLFGAENPDFNATLHTWNVLITAHGLIMVF
;
A
#
# COMPACT_ATOMS: atom_id res chain seq x y z
N MET A 1 -56.77 -36.91 37.84
CA MET A 1 -55.42 -36.32 38.03
C MET A 1 -55.09 -35.62 36.72
N ALA A 2 -54.88 -34.31 36.76
CA ALA A 2 -54.52 -33.43 35.62
C ALA A 2 -53.23 -33.93 34.94
N THR A 3 -52.85 -33.60 33.70
CA THR A 3 -52.99 -32.35 32.95
C THR A 3 -52.58 -32.63 31.49
N THR A 4 -53.15 -31.87 30.56
CA THR A 4 -52.79 -31.79 29.14
C THR A 4 -51.38 -31.22 28.93
N ALA A 5 -50.67 -31.68 27.89
CA ALA A 5 -49.38 -31.15 27.42
C ALA A 5 -49.49 -29.68 26.94
N PRO A 6 -48.37 -28.94 26.89
CA PRO A 6 -47.80 -28.72 25.56
C PRO A 6 -46.26 -28.79 25.50
N GLU A 7 -45.79 -29.34 24.39
CA GLU A 7 -44.42 -29.24 23.86
C GLU A 7 -44.02 -27.75 23.77
N SER A 8 -43.12 -27.27 24.63
CA SER A 8 -42.50 -25.96 24.48
C SER A 8 -41.24 -26.11 23.63
N PHE A 9 -41.37 -25.86 22.33
CA PHE A 9 -40.25 -25.59 21.44
C PHE A 9 -39.41 -24.43 22.02
N PRO A 10 -38.08 -24.53 22.10
CA PRO A 10 -37.25 -23.38 22.42
C PRO A 10 -37.35 -22.39 21.25
N VAL A 11 -38.19 -21.38 21.42
CA VAL A 11 -38.23 -20.18 20.59
C VAL A 11 -36.84 -19.55 20.66
N HIS A 12 -36.25 -19.27 19.50
CA HIS A 12 -35.01 -18.50 19.41
C HIS A 12 -35.25 -17.16 20.10
N GLU A 13 -34.78 -17.02 21.33
CA GLU A 13 -34.78 -15.77 22.07
C GLU A 13 -33.74 -14.88 21.40
N GLU A 14 -34.21 -13.98 20.54
CA GLU A 14 -33.38 -12.96 19.92
C GLU A 14 -32.93 -12.00 21.03
N ALA A 15 -31.78 -12.32 21.60
CA ALA A 15 -31.17 -11.56 22.67
C ALA A 15 -30.71 -10.22 22.11
N HIS A 16 -31.55 -9.19 22.29
CA HIS A 16 -31.23 -7.79 22.11
C HIS A 16 -30.13 -7.38 23.10
N HIS A 17 -28.87 -7.63 22.74
CA HIS A 17 -27.72 -7.12 23.48
C HIS A 17 -27.15 -5.88 22.78
N ALA A 18 -27.57 -4.76 23.36
CA ALA A 18 -26.86 -3.50 23.55
C ALA A 18 -25.54 -3.33 22.76
N ASP A 19 -25.65 -2.43 21.78
CA ASP A 19 -24.64 -1.47 21.34
C ASP A 19 -23.51 -1.25 22.36
N HIS A 20 -22.39 -1.90 22.11
CA HIS A 20 -21.08 -1.31 22.38
C HIS A 20 -20.13 -1.82 21.30
N ASP A 21 -20.19 -1.17 20.13
CA ASP A 21 -19.25 -1.38 19.02
C ASP A 21 -17.86 -0.88 19.45
N HIS A 22 -17.15 -1.69 20.24
CA HIS A 22 -15.74 -1.49 20.56
C HIS A 22 -14.90 -1.77 19.33
N LYS A 23 -15.07 -1.00 18.25
CA LYS A 23 -14.20 -1.12 17.08
C LYS A 23 -12.79 -0.75 17.56
N PRO A 24 -11.84 -1.70 17.61
CA PRO A 24 -10.47 -1.35 17.97
C PRO A 24 -9.99 -0.26 17.01
N ALA A 25 -9.21 0.68 17.53
CA ALA A 25 -8.69 1.81 16.76
C ALA A 25 -8.20 1.36 15.38
N PHE A 26 -8.42 2.16 14.33
CA PHE A 26 -8.03 1.83 12.95
C PHE A 26 -6.60 1.27 12.85
N PHE A 27 -5.68 1.81 13.64
CA PHE A 27 -4.30 1.32 13.74
C PHE A 27 -4.19 -0.05 14.43
N ALA A 28 -4.86 -0.25 15.57
CA ALA A 28 -4.85 -1.52 16.30
C ALA A 28 -5.54 -2.65 15.51
N ARG A 29 -6.59 -2.33 14.74
CA ARG A 29 -7.29 -3.34 13.92
C ARG A 29 -6.48 -3.82 12.72
N TRP A 30 -5.62 -2.99 12.16
CA TRP A 30 -4.86 -3.33 10.95
C TRP A 30 -3.42 -3.74 11.27
N PHE A 31 -2.70 -3.01 12.13
CA PHE A 31 -1.29 -3.30 12.46
C PHE A 31 -1.09 -4.38 13.53
N MET A 32 -2.07 -4.58 14.44
CA MET A 32 -2.00 -5.64 15.47
C MET A 32 -2.89 -6.85 15.14
N SER A 33 -3.35 -6.99 13.89
CA SER A 33 -4.16 -8.14 13.48
C SER A 33 -3.28 -9.31 13.05
N THR A 34 -3.50 -10.48 13.67
CA THR A 34 -2.88 -11.77 13.29
C THR A 34 -3.64 -12.48 12.17
N ASN A 35 -4.72 -11.87 11.66
CA ASN A 35 -5.55 -12.45 10.60
C ASN A 35 -4.88 -12.27 9.23
N HIS A 36 -4.71 -13.37 8.49
CA HIS A 36 -4.09 -13.38 7.16
C HIS A 36 -4.86 -12.53 6.12
N LYS A 37 -6.16 -12.28 6.33
CA LYS A 37 -6.97 -11.44 5.42
C LYS A 37 -6.64 -9.96 5.58
N ASP A 38 -6.40 -9.51 6.81
CA ASP A 38 -6.05 -8.11 7.10
C ASP A 38 -4.61 -7.84 6.68
N ILE A 39 -3.70 -8.76 7.04
CA ILE A 39 -2.30 -8.76 6.59
C ILE A 39 -2.24 -8.73 5.06
N GLY A 40 -2.94 -9.64 4.37
CA GLY A 40 -2.93 -9.68 2.89
C GLY A 40 -3.46 -8.39 2.24
N THR A 41 -4.47 -7.75 2.83
CA THR A 41 -5.01 -6.49 2.31
C THR A 41 -3.99 -5.35 2.45
N LEU A 42 -3.23 -5.30 3.55
CA LEU A 42 -2.13 -4.32 3.70
C LEU A 42 -1.04 -4.51 2.65
N TYR A 43 -0.64 -5.76 2.37
CA TYR A 43 0.32 -6.06 1.31
C TYR A 43 -0.19 -5.65 -0.08
N LEU A 44 -1.47 -5.87 -0.37
CA LEU A 44 -2.07 -5.45 -1.64
C LEU A 44 -2.05 -3.93 -1.81
N ILE A 45 -2.43 -3.18 -0.76
CA ILE A 45 -2.42 -1.72 -0.78
C ILE A 45 -0.98 -1.21 -0.96
N PHE A 46 -0.03 -1.77 -0.22
CA PHE A 46 1.39 -1.43 -0.36
C PHE A 46 1.90 -1.69 -1.78
N ALA A 47 1.61 -2.88 -2.34
CA ALA A 47 2.04 -3.27 -3.68
C ALA A 47 1.46 -2.36 -4.78
N ILE A 48 0.20 -1.92 -4.65
CA ILE A 48 -0.41 -0.98 -5.60
C ILE A 48 0.32 0.37 -5.56
N ILE A 49 0.60 0.89 -4.36
CA ILE A 49 1.31 2.18 -4.20
C ILE A 49 2.74 2.07 -4.74
N ALA A 50 3.47 1.02 -4.35
CA ALA A 50 4.82 0.74 -4.84
C ALA A 50 4.85 0.58 -6.37
N GLY A 51 3.85 -0.12 -6.94
CA GLY A 51 3.70 -0.30 -8.38
C GLY A 51 3.46 1.01 -9.14
N ILE A 52 2.65 1.92 -8.59
CA ILE A 52 2.45 3.26 -9.20
C ILE A 52 3.75 4.07 -9.16
N ILE A 53 4.48 4.06 -8.04
CA ILE A 53 5.74 4.80 -7.89
C ILE A 53 6.81 4.25 -8.82
N GLY A 54 7.03 2.93 -8.82
CA GLY A 54 8.00 2.32 -9.75
C GLY A 54 7.57 2.49 -11.21
N GLY A 55 6.26 2.49 -11.51
CA GLY A 55 5.74 2.77 -12.85
C GLY A 55 6.05 4.19 -13.31
N ALA A 56 5.93 5.17 -12.41
CA ALA A 56 6.34 6.54 -12.68
C ALA A 56 7.85 6.66 -12.97
N PHE A 57 8.71 5.97 -12.21
CA PHE A 57 10.15 5.90 -12.51
C PHE A 57 10.43 5.25 -13.87
N SER A 58 9.67 4.22 -14.26
CA SER A 58 9.78 3.63 -15.60
C SER A 58 9.42 4.62 -16.72
N GLY A 59 8.33 5.38 -16.52
CA GLY A 59 7.92 6.42 -17.47
C GLY A 59 8.97 7.52 -17.61
N MET A 60 9.56 7.95 -16.50
CA MET A 60 10.62 8.95 -16.44
C MET A 60 11.85 8.53 -17.26
N MET A 61 12.29 7.28 -17.10
CA MET A 61 13.41 6.73 -17.89
C MET A 61 13.09 6.64 -19.39
N ARG A 62 11.84 6.30 -19.75
CA ARG A 62 11.44 6.25 -21.17
C ARG A 62 11.43 7.63 -21.83
N ILE A 63 11.06 8.68 -21.10
CA ILE A 63 11.09 10.05 -21.61
C ILE A 63 12.53 10.50 -21.84
N GLU A 64 13.46 10.18 -20.93
CA GLU A 64 14.87 10.50 -21.12
C GLU A 64 15.49 9.77 -22.33
N LEU A 65 15.05 8.54 -22.61
CA LEU A 65 15.55 7.76 -23.75
C LEU A 65 14.88 8.09 -25.10
N ALA A 66 13.86 8.95 -25.13
CA ALA A 66 13.14 9.27 -26.36
C ALA A 66 13.99 10.06 -27.36
N GLU A 67 14.93 10.87 -26.88
CA GLU A 67 15.85 11.66 -27.70
C GLU A 67 17.28 11.59 -27.13
N PRO A 68 18.32 11.44 -27.97
CA PRO A 68 19.69 11.36 -27.48
C PRO A 68 20.16 12.69 -26.89
N GLY A 69 20.36 12.75 -25.57
CA GLY A 69 20.85 13.92 -24.84
C GLY A 69 20.53 13.84 -23.35
N ILE A 70 21.03 14.80 -22.55
CA ILE A 70 20.62 14.99 -21.16
C ILE A 70 19.58 16.10 -21.17
N GLN A 71 18.30 15.74 -21.15
CA GLN A 71 17.22 16.70 -21.34
C GLN A 71 16.44 16.93 -20.05
N TYR A 72 15.97 15.85 -19.44
CA TYR A 72 15.14 15.92 -18.22
C TYR A 72 15.90 15.46 -16.99
N LEU A 73 17.00 14.72 -17.17
CA LEU A 73 17.88 14.26 -16.10
C LEU A 73 18.40 15.37 -15.18
N ASP A 74 18.81 16.54 -15.70
CA ASP A 74 19.21 17.68 -14.85
C ASP A 74 18.05 18.18 -13.98
N THR A 75 16.84 18.24 -14.55
CA THR A 75 15.63 18.64 -13.85
C THR A 75 15.25 17.61 -12.78
N PHE A 76 15.37 16.32 -13.08
CA PHE A 76 15.11 15.25 -12.11
C PHE A 76 16.14 15.25 -10.99
N THR A 77 17.43 15.43 -11.29
CA THR A 77 18.46 15.50 -10.24
C THR A 77 18.24 16.67 -9.28
N ARG A 78 17.78 17.82 -9.78
CA ARG A 78 17.35 18.95 -8.94
C ARG A 78 16.11 18.62 -8.12
N LEU A 79 15.13 17.95 -8.70
CA LEU A 79 13.90 17.52 -8.01
C LEU A 79 14.19 16.54 -6.86
N PHE A 80 15.20 15.68 -7.02
CA PHE A 80 15.65 14.76 -5.99
C PHE A 80 16.61 15.40 -4.95
N GLY A 81 16.78 16.73 -4.99
CA GLY A 81 17.42 17.50 -3.92
C GLY A 81 18.85 17.99 -4.19
N ALA A 82 19.37 17.86 -5.42
CA ALA A 82 20.67 18.42 -5.75
C ALA A 82 20.56 19.93 -6.06
N GLU A 83 21.14 20.78 -5.20
CA GLU A 83 21.15 22.24 -5.42
C GLU A 83 22.04 22.67 -6.60
N ASN A 84 23.11 21.92 -6.92
CA ASN A 84 24.02 22.19 -8.03
C ASN A 84 24.58 20.87 -8.61
N PRO A 85 23.82 20.15 -9.44
CA PRO A 85 24.32 18.91 -10.01
C PRO A 85 25.41 19.20 -11.05
N ASP A 86 26.64 18.75 -10.74
CA ASP A 86 27.67 18.55 -11.75
C ASP A 86 27.27 17.40 -12.69
N PHE A 87 27.85 17.36 -13.89
CA PHE A 87 27.56 16.31 -14.88
C PHE A 87 27.72 14.89 -14.31
N ASN A 88 28.70 14.68 -13.43
CA ASN A 88 28.90 13.41 -12.74
C ASN A 88 27.80 13.08 -11.72
N ALA A 89 27.21 14.09 -11.07
CA ALA A 89 26.11 13.90 -10.13
C ALA A 89 24.81 13.49 -10.84
N THR A 90 24.56 14.05 -12.03
CA THR A 90 23.42 13.67 -12.89
C THR A 90 23.54 12.22 -13.36
N LEU A 91 24.73 11.80 -13.78
CA LEU A 91 25.00 10.40 -14.16
C LEU A 91 24.86 9.42 -12.98
N HIS A 92 25.31 9.82 -11.78
CA HIS A 92 25.08 9.01 -10.58
C HIS A 92 23.58 8.89 -10.26
N THR A 93 22.82 9.98 -10.44
CA THR A 93 21.36 9.98 -10.23
C THR A 93 20.67 9.01 -11.18
N TRP A 94 21.12 8.89 -12.43
CA TRP A 94 20.61 7.89 -13.36
C TRP A 94 20.75 6.46 -12.82
N ASN A 95 21.92 6.12 -12.29
CA ASN A 95 22.16 4.80 -11.67
C ASN A 95 21.26 4.58 -10.44
N VAL A 96 21.07 5.62 -9.62
CA VAL A 96 20.18 5.56 -8.45
C VAL A 96 18.72 5.39 -8.88
N LEU A 97 18.26 6.07 -9.93
CA LEU A 97 16.89 5.97 -10.42
C LEU A 97 16.58 4.58 -10.96
N ILE A 98 17.51 3.99 -11.74
CA ILE A 98 17.35 2.63 -12.26
C ILE A 98 17.31 1.61 -11.13
N THR A 99 18.23 1.72 -10.18
CA THR A 99 18.28 0.77 -9.05
C THR A 99 17.08 0.93 -8.13
N ALA A 100 16.62 2.15 -7.86
CA ALA A 100 15.39 2.41 -7.10
C ALA A 100 14.15 1.86 -7.80
N HIS A 101 14.02 2.02 -9.11
CA HIS A 101 12.95 1.41 -9.90
C HIS A 101 12.94 -0.12 -9.78
N GLY A 102 14.11 -0.74 -9.96
CA GLY A 102 14.27 -2.20 -9.85
C GLY A 102 13.99 -2.71 -8.43
N LEU A 103 14.48 -2.01 -7.41
CA LEU A 103 14.29 -2.39 -6.01
C LEU A 103 12.81 -2.34 -5.62
N ILE A 104 12.09 -1.26 -5.93
CA ILE A 104 10.67 -1.08 -5.58
C ILE A 104 9.75 -2.04 -6.34
N MET A 105 10.13 -2.48 -7.54
CA MET A 105 9.31 -3.40 -8.34
C MET A 105 9.53 -4.87 -7.99
N VAL A 106 10.70 -5.21 -7.46
CA VAL A 106 11.07 -6.60 -7.13
C VAL A 106 10.82 -6.92 -5.65
N PHE A 107 10.99 -5.96 -4.76
CA PHE A 107 10.89 -6.12 -3.30
C PHE A 107 9.74 -5.29 -2.72
#